data_AF-A0A960Y2I1-F1
#
_entry.id   AF-A0A960Y2I1-F1
#
_cell.length_a   1.000
_cell.length_b   1.000
_cell.length_c   1.000
_cell.angle_alpha   90.00
_cell.angle_beta   90.00
_cell.angle_gamma   90.00
#
_symmetry.space_group_name_H-M   'P 1'
#
loop_
_entity.id
_entity.type
_entity.pdbx_description
1 polymer ?
#
loop_
_entity_poly.entity_id
_entity_poly.type
_entity_poly.pdbx_seq_one_letter_code
_entity_poly.pdbx_strand_id
1 'polypeptide(L)'
;MAVGLREFLALHKEEFNKKFYSAKTDYPNLSEDDFLEVLKQSYLPLLEILPVIEGEKFEELVFTLYEIFLTLQSRGSGEIWEVGLFLRELIKTSPELCLQNPKLFLNSSINAFLNLYKDKDFDLFRWRDFWKGINVFRKEPVGIVLKMIFVFTWICGKPQYRDLALEYSEELPSPMFDYTFGVSIKESDRKAFLNRVRMNPFNTFQELKNSVPPPTRLVFRITGGFYGFGGSFLTTLSIDEKERTLVYDDESFYRFHSDFTGTYTQKVLSLDSEETNQILEFPANPGKDTITIEGITENFPSFPRENLKKVYGLRSVYFITPASFNVLMIGIA
;
A
#
# COMPACT_ATOMS: atom_id res chain seq x y z
N MET A 1 0.72 3.02 37.74
CA MET A 1 1.40 1.84 38.33
C MET A 1 0.71 0.66 37.69
N ALA A 2 1.40 -0.03 36.79
CA ALA A 2 0.74 -1.02 35.94
C ALA A 2 0.25 -2.16 36.82
N VAL A 3 -1.07 -2.26 36.98
CA VAL A 3 -1.70 -3.43 37.58
C VAL A 3 -1.34 -4.58 36.68
N GLY A 4 -0.58 -5.55 37.19
CA GLY A 4 -0.22 -6.72 36.40
C GLY A 4 -1.48 -7.46 35.95
N LEU A 5 -1.36 -8.21 34.85
CA LEU A 5 -2.50 -8.92 34.27
C LEU A 5 -3.22 -9.83 35.29
N ARG A 6 -2.45 -10.47 36.19
CA ARG A 6 -3.01 -11.32 37.24
C ARG A 6 -3.86 -10.53 38.23
N GLU A 7 -3.37 -9.37 38.65
CA GLU A 7 -4.05 -8.47 39.54
C GLU A 7 -5.34 -7.91 38.90
N PHE A 8 -5.30 -7.58 37.61
CA PHE A 8 -6.48 -7.16 36.85
C PHE A 8 -7.55 -8.26 36.82
N LEU A 9 -7.17 -9.49 36.43
CA LEU A 9 -8.10 -10.62 36.38
C LEU A 9 -8.68 -10.95 37.78
N ALA A 10 -7.88 -10.81 38.83
CA ALA A 10 -8.34 -11.00 40.21
C ALA A 10 -9.33 -9.92 40.64
N LEU A 11 -9.06 -8.66 40.29
CA LEU A 11 -9.92 -7.51 40.61
C LEU A 11 -11.30 -7.60 39.94
N HIS A 12 -11.34 -8.05 38.68
CA HIS A 12 -12.57 -8.11 37.88
C HIS A 12 -13.21 -9.51 37.83
N LYS A 13 -12.80 -10.43 38.70
CA LYS A 13 -13.28 -11.84 38.72
C LYS A 13 -14.81 -11.95 38.74
N GLU A 14 -15.48 -11.15 39.57
CA GLU A 14 -16.94 -11.19 39.72
C GLU A 14 -17.65 -10.79 38.43
N GLU A 15 -17.12 -9.80 37.71
CA GLU A 15 -17.70 -9.33 36.46
C GLU A 15 -17.57 -10.37 35.33
N PHE A 16 -16.39 -11.00 35.19
CA PHE A 16 -16.20 -12.10 34.25
C PHE A 16 -17.15 -13.26 34.54
N ASN A 17 -17.26 -13.67 35.80
CA ASN A 17 -18.20 -14.72 36.21
C ASN A 17 -19.64 -14.33 35.87
N LYS A 18 -20.05 -13.10 36.15
CA LYS A 18 -21.39 -12.60 35.81
C LYS A 18 -21.66 -12.69 34.30
N LYS A 19 -20.70 -12.29 33.45
CA LYS A 19 -20.83 -12.41 31.99
C LYS A 19 -20.95 -13.87 31.54
N PHE A 20 -20.14 -14.77 32.10
CA PHE A 20 -20.21 -16.21 31.81
C PHE A 20 -21.57 -16.80 32.18
N TYR A 21 -22.06 -16.56 33.40
CA TYR A 21 -23.36 -17.09 33.84
C TYR A 21 -24.54 -16.50 33.06
N SER A 22 -24.44 -15.22 32.66
CA SER A 22 -25.41 -14.63 31.73
C SER A 22 -25.42 -15.39 30.40
N ALA A 23 -24.26 -15.61 29.78
CA ALA A 23 -24.17 -16.35 28.52
C ALA A 23 -24.63 -17.81 28.68
N LYS A 24 -24.33 -18.47 29.80
CA LYS A 24 -24.78 -19.85 30.09
C LYS A 24 -26.30 -19.98 30.19
N THR A 25 -26.99 -18.90 30.58
CA THR A 25 -28.46 -18.85 30.59
C THR A 25 -29.02 -18.90 29.17
N ASP A 26 -28.37 -18.19 28.24
CA ASP A 26 -28.76 -18.15 26.81
C ASP A 26 -28.27 -19.39 26.04
N TYR A 27 -27.16 -19.98 26.47
CA TYR A 27 -26.51 -21.14 25.85
C TYR A 27 -26.27 -22.25 26.90
N PRO A 28 -27.28 -23.07 27.24
CA PRO A 28 -27.18 -24.07 28.32
C PRO A 28 -26.08 -25.12 28.14
N ASN A 29 -25.63 -25.34 26.89
CA ASN A 29 -24.55 -26.27 26.55
C ASN A 29 -23.15 -25.67 26.74
N LEU A 30 -23.03 -24.41 27.17
CA LEU A 30 -21.75 -23.78 27.45
C LEU A 30 -21.09 -24.45 28.66
N SER A 31 -20.04 -25.23 28.40
CA SER A 31 -19.20 -25.89 29.39
C SER A 31 -18.19 -24.90 30.00
N GLU A 32 -18.09 -24.91 31.34
CA GLU A 32 -17.11 -24.10 32.07
C GLU A 32 -15.68 -24.59 31.82
N ASP A 33 -15.48 -25.91 31.82
CA ASP A 33 -14.16 -26.52 31.60
C ASP A 33 -13.64 -26.23 30.19
N ASP A 34 -14.51 -26.35 29.18
CA ASP A 34 -14.12 -26.07 27.78
C ASP A 34 -13.78 -24.60 27.59
N PHE A 35 -14.58 -23.70 28.19
CA PHE A 35 -14.31 -22.27 28.10
C PHE A 35 -13.04 -21.88 28.86
N LEU A 36 -12.76 -22.51 30.01
CA LEU A 36 -11.51 -22.32 30.73
C LEU A 36 -10.30 -22.72 29.86
N GLU A 37 -10.42 -23.76 29.05
CA GLU A 37 -9.37 -24.16 28.12
C GLU A 37 -9.18 -23.14 27.00
N VAL A 38 -10.27 -22.61 26.42
CA VAL A 38 -10.22 -21.49 25.46
C VAL A 38 -9.50 -20.28 26.08
N LEU A 39 -9.80 -19.96 27.35
CA LEU A 39 -9.15 -18.86 28.03
C LEU A 39 -7.64 -19.07 28.15
N LYS A 40 -7.19 -20.28 28.52
CA LYS A 40 -5.77 -20.61 28.63
C LYS A 40 -5.03 -20.60 27.31
N GLN A 41 -5.63 -21.17 26.26
CA GLN A 41 -4.96 -21.38 24.98
C GLN A 41 -4.98 -20.15 24.08
N SER A 42 -6.05 -19.36 24.12
CA SER A 42 -6.26 -18.25 23.19
C SER A 42 -6.27 -16.89 23.87
N TYR A 43 -7.05 -16.72 24.94
CA TYR A 43 -7.25 -15.40 25.56
C TYR A 43 -6.03 -14.92 26.36
N LEU A 44 -5.54 -15.70 27.32
CA LEU A 44 -4.41 -15.29 28.17
C LEU A 44 -3.16 -14.94 27.36
N PRO A 45 -2.75 -15.73 26.34
CA PRO A 45 -1.61 -15.38 25.51
C PRO A 45 -1.79 -14.07 24.71
N LEU A 46 -3.01 -13.64 24.43
CA LEU A 46 -3.27 -12.33 23.82
C LEU A 46 -3.02 -11.21 24.83
N LEU A 47 -3.40 -11.41 26.08
CA LEU A 47 -3.21 -10.41 27.12
C LEU A 47 -1.73 -10.22 27.46
N GLU A 48 -0.91 -11.26 27.33
CA GLU A 48 0.54 -11.19 27.55
C GLU A 48 1.28 -10.34 26.50
N ILE A 49 0.73 -10.20 25.29
CA ILE A 49 1.34 -9.39 24.23
C ILE A 49 0.78 -7.97 24.16
N LEU A 50 -0.25 -7.67 24.96
CA LEU A 50 -0.78 -6.32 25.02
C LEU A 50 0.31 -5.38 25.53
N PRO A 51 0.50 -4.21 24.91
CA PRO A 51 1.42 -3.23 25.47
C PRO A 51 0.96 -2.88 26.88
N VAL A 52 1.91 -2.58 27.76
CA VAL A 52 1.60 -2.10 29.12
C VAL A 52 0.91 -0.74 28.98
N ILE A 53 -0.42 -0.78 28.94
CA ILE A 53 -1.29 0.37 28.79
C ILE A 53 -2.18 0.40 30.02
N GLU A 54 -2.11 1.50 30.75
CA GLU A 54 -2.97 1.75 31.90
C GLU A 54 -4.21 2.54 31.44
N GLY A 55 -5.38 2.21 32.00
CA GLY A 55 -6.59 3.02 31.87
C GLY A 55 -7.83 2.28 31.34
N GLU A 56 -8.95 2.99 31.30
CA GLU A 56 -10.28 2.46 30.95
C GLU A 56 -10.32 1.77 29.58
N LYS A 57 -9.51 2.22 28.61
CA LYS A 57 -9.44 1.61 27.27
C LYS A 57 -8.78 0.23 27.25
N PHE A 58 -7.83 0.00 28.14
CA PHE A 58 -7.25 -1.33 28.31
C PHE A 58 -8.29 -2.28 28.90
N GLU A 59 -8.99 -1.86 29.96
CA GLU A 59 -10.08 -2.62 30.56
C GLU A 59 -11.17 -2.97 29.53
N GLU A 60 -11.63 -1.98 28.75
CA GLU A 60 -12.61 -2.16 27.67
C GLU A 60 -12.13 -3.20 26.64
N LEU A 61 -10.84 -3.18 26.28
CA LEU A 61 -10.25 -4.15 25.36
C LEU A 61 -10.22 -5.56 25.93
N VAL A 62 -9.82 -5.72 27.19
CA VAL A 62 -9.76 -7.02 27.88
C VAL A 62 -11.17 -7.63 27.98
N PHE A 63 -12.17 -6.85 28.41
CA PHE A 63 -13.55 -7.31 28.46
C PHE A 63 -14.11 -7.66 27.07
N THR A 64 -13.80 -6.84 26.06
CA THR A 64 -14.23 -7.11 24.67
C THR A 64 -13.66 -8.44 24.18
N LEU A 65 -12.37 -8.71 24.40
CA LEU A 65 -11.74 -9.98 24.04
C LEU A 65 -12.40 -11.17 24.75
N TYR A 66 -12.70 -11.03 26.03
CA TYR A 66 -13.40 -12.06 26.79
C TYR A 66 -14.78 -12.36 26.20
N GLU A 67 -15.57 -11.31 25.91
CA GLU A 67 -16.90 -11.43 25.30
C GLU A 67 -16.85 -12.08 23.91
N ILE A 68 -15.83 -11.78 23.12
CA ILE A 68 -15.59 -12.42 21.81
C ILE A 68 -15.40 -13.93 21.98
N PHE A 69 -14.47 -14.36 22.83
CA PHE A 69 -14.21 -15.80 23.02
C PHE A 69 -15.41 -16.51 23.62
N LEU A 70 -16.10 -15.86 24.58
CA LEU A 70 -17.33 -16.39 25.17
C LEU A 70 -18.41 -16.59 24.10
N THR A 71 -18.57 -15.62 23.19
CA THR A 71 -19.54 -15.69 22.09
C THR A 71 -19.19 -16.79 21.10
N LEU A 72 -17.90 -16.92 20.73
CA LEU A 72 -17.45 -17.97 19.82
C LEU A 72 -17.63 -19.37 20.42
N GLN A 73 -17.27 -19.54 21.69
CA GLN A 73 -17.44 -20.82 22.41
C GLN A 73 -18.92 -21.17 22.57
N SER A 74 -19.76 -20.20 22.93
CA SER A 74 -21.21 -20.40 23.08
C SER A 74 -21.88 -20.85 21.78
N ARG A 75 -21.32 -20.44 20.63
CA ARG A 75 -21.79 -20.86 19.30
C ARG A 75 -21.19 -22.19 18.82
N GLY A 76 -20.28 -22.79 19.57
CA GLY A 76 -19.54 -23.98 19.16
C GLY A 76 -18.69 -23.73 17.90
N SER A 77 -18.14 -22.53 17.75
CA SER A 77 -17.35 -22.16 16.58
C SER A 77 -16.05 -22.98 16.53
N GLY A 78 -15.84 -23.76 15.46
CA GLY A 78 -14.60 -24.51 15.26
C GLY A 78 -13.38 -23.61 14.98
N GLU A 79 -13.61 -22.32 14.74
CA GLU A 79 -12.62 -21.33 14.30
C GLU A 79 -12.00 -20.51 15.45
N ILE A 80 -12.25 -20.89 16.71
CA ILE A 80 -11.77 -20.15 17.91
C ILE A 80 -10.25 -19.99 17.89
N TRP A 81 -9.55 -21.05 17.50
CA TRP A 81 -8.09 -21.06 17.44
C TRP A 81 -7.57 -20.07 16.40
N GLU A 82 -8.15 -20.08 15.19
CA GLU A 82 -7.78 -19.19 14.10
C GLU A 82 -8.11 -17.74 14.40
N VAL A 83 -9.24 -17.48 15.06
CA VAL A 83 -9.55 -16.14 15.57
C VAL A 83 -8.52 -15.71 16.61
N GLY A 84 -8.10 -16.60 17.51
CA GLY A 84 -7.04 -16.31 18.48
C GLY A 84 -5.72 -15.95 17.81
N LEU A 85 -5.30 -16.68 16.77
CA LEU A 85 -4.10 -16.37 15.99
C LEU A 85 -4.22 -15.03 15.24
N PHE A 86 -5.38 -14.78 14.62
CA PHE A 86 -5.66 -13.52 13.94
C PHE A 86 -5.60 -12.33 14.89
N LEU A 87 -6.28 -12.43 16.03
CA LEU A 87 -6.28 -11.38 17.06
C LEU A 87 -4.87 -11.13 17.60
N ARG A 88 -4.05 -12.17 17.73
CA ARG A 88 -2.67 -12.04 18.19
C ARG A 88 -1.85 -11.17 17.24
N GLU A 89 -1.94 -11.45 15.95
CA GLU A 89 -1.25 -10.64 14.94
C GLU A 89 -1.82 -9.22 14.89
N LEU A 90 -3.14 -9.08 14.91
CA LEU A 90 -3.82 -7.79 14.87
C LEU A 90 -3.41 -6.86 16.03
N ILE A 91 -3.45 -7.39 17.26
CA ILE A 91 -3.08 -6.65 18.47
C ILE A 91 -1.60 -6.28 18.43
N LYS A 92 -0.74 -7.19 17.96
CA LYS A 92 0.70 -6.96 17.87
C LYS A 92 1.04 -5.88 16.84
N THR A 93 0.41 -5.90 15.67
CA THR A 93 0.73 -4.94 14.60
C THR A 93 0.04 -3.61 14.79
N SER A 94 -1.15 -3.59 15.41
CA SER A 94 -2.04 -2.42 15.45
C SER A 94 -2.69 -2.18 16.82
N PRO A 95 -1.91 -2.11 17.92
CA PRO A 95 -2.47 -1.99 19.25
C PRO A 95 -3.27 -0.71 19.46
N GLU A 96 -2.84 0.42 18.88
CA GLU A 96 -3.53 1.70 19.05
C GLU A 96 -4.93 1.70 18.41
N LEU A 97 -5.10 1.04 17.26
CA LEU A 97 -6.41 0.87 16.64
C LEU A 97 -7.35 0.03 17.51
N CYS A 98 -6.81 -1.02 18.15
CA CYS A 98 -7.58 -1.86 19.07
C CYS A 98 -8.06 -1.08 20.30
N LEU A 99 -7.37 -0.02 20.72
CA LEU A 99 -7.71 0.76 21.92
C LEU A 99 -8.67 1.91 21.67
N GLN A 100 -8.77 2.43 20.44
CA GLN A 100 -9.66 3.57 20.15
C GLN A 100 -11.13 3.22 20.44
N ASN A 101 -11.59 2.09 19.90
CA ASN A 101 -12.93 1.53 20.13
C ASN A 101 -12.85 0.00 20.03
N PRO A 102 -12.42 -0.68 21.12
CA PRO A 102 -12.15 -2.12 21.09
C PRO A 102 -13.33 -2.93 20.59
N LYS A 103 -14.53 -2.65 21.10
CA LYS A 103 -15.75 -3.39 20.74
C LYS A 103 -16.05 -3.28 19.25
N LEU A 104 -16.05 -2.09 18.70
CA LEU A 104 -16.39 -1.89 17.29
C LEU A 104 -15.29 -2.46 16.38
N PHE A 105 -14.03 -2.18 16.68
CA PHE A 105 -12.90 -2.56 15.84
C PHE A 105 -12.67 -4.08 15.81
N LEU A 106 -12.60 -4.73 16.97
CA LEU A 106 -12.33 -6.16 17.05
C LEU A 106 -13.47 -6.99 16.46
N ASN A 107 -14.72 -6.69 16.81
CA ASN A 107 -15.86 -7.44 16.28
C ASN A 107 -15.96 -7.31 14.75
N SER A 108 -15.73 -6.13 14.20
CA SER A 108 -15.76 -5.92 12.75
C SER A 108 -14.60 -6.64 12.05
N SER A 109 -13.40 -6.61 12.64
CA SER A 109 -12.22 -7.28 12.11
C SER A 109 -12.35 -8.81 12.13
N ILE A 110 -12.86 -9.36 13.23
CA ILE A 110 -13.16 -10.80 13.35
C ILE A 110 -14.25 -11.20 12.38
N ASN A 111 -15.31 -10.41 12.24
CA ASN A 111 -16.37 -10.71 11.28
C ASN A 111 -15.83 -10.71 9.84
N ALA A 112 -14.99 -9.74 9.48
CA ALA A 112 -14.33 -9.73 8.17
C ALA A 112 -13.45 -10.98 7.98
N PHE A 113 -12.63 -11.32 8.98
CA PHE A 113 -11.79 -12.51 8.98
C PHE A 113 -12.59 -13.80 8.84
N LEU A 114 -13.62 -14.02 9.66
CA LEU A 114 -14.44 -15.22 9.65
C LEU A 114 -15.22 -15.38 8.35
N ASN A 115 -15.69 -14.28 7.76
CA ASN A 115 -16.31 -14.33 6.45
C ASN A 115 -15.30 -14.83 5.41
N LEU A 116 -14.09 -14.27 5.38
CA LEU A 116 -13.06 -14.64 4.42
C LEU A 116 -12.50 -16.05 4.63
N TYR A 117 -12.23 -16.42 5.89
CA TYR A 117 -11.59 -17.68 6.25
C TYR A 117 -12.37 -18.92 5.78
N LYS A 118 -13.70 -18.81 5.65
CA LYS A 118 -14.58 -19.89 5.17
C LYS A 118 -14.55 -20.09 3.66
N ASP A 119 -14.00 -19.15 2.90
CA ASP A 119 -13.94 -19.25 1.44
C ASP A 119 -12.68 -19.98 0.98
N LYS A 120 -12.84 -20.90 0.03
CA LYS A 120 -11.73 -21.68 -0.53
C LYS A 120 -10.72 -20.84 -1.32
N ASP A 121 -11.18 -19.71 -1.87
CA ASP A 121 -10.38 -18.81 -2.71
C ASP A 121 -9.79 -17.64 -1.92
N PHE A 122 -9.81 -17.70 -0.59
CA PHE A 122 -9.29 -16.65 0.27
C PHE A 122 -7.77 -16.50 0.14
N ASP A 123 -7.33 -15.33 -0.34
CA ASP A 123 -5.90 -14.95 -0.36
C ASP A 123 -5.43 -14.53 1.04
N LEU A 124 -5.17 -15.54 1.89
CA LEU A 124 -4.70 -15.35 3.27
C LEU A 124 -3.39 -14.54 3.34
N PHE A 125 -2.50 -14.71 2.36
CA PHE A 125 -1.21 -13.99 2.33
C PHE A 125 -1.45 -12.50 2.16
N ARG A 126 -2.27 -12.12 1.18
CA ARG A 126 -2.64 -10.73 0.95
C ARG A 126 -3.39 -10.14 2.14
N TRP A 127 -4.29 -10.90 2.75
CA TRP A 127 -5.00 -10.46 3.95
C TRP A 127 -4.03 -10.14 5.08
N ARG A 128 -3.10 -11.05 5.35
CA ARG A 128 -2.06 -10.85 6.37
C ARG A 128 -1.19 -9.63 6.08
N ASP A 129 -0.77 -9.44 4.84
CA ASP A 129 0.09 -8.32 4.48
C ASP A 129 -0.62 -6.96 4.62
N PHE A 130 -1.93 -6.91 4.35
CA PHE A 130 -2.74 -5.74 4.65
C PHE A 130 -2.77 -5.40 6.14
N TRP A 131 -2.91 -6.39 7.03
CA TRP A 131 -2.90 -6.15 8.48
C TRP A 131 -1.53 -5.76 9.03
N LYS A 132 -0.44 -6.10 8.34
CA LYS A 132 0.89 -5.63 8.74
C LYS A 132 1.08 -4.14 8.49
N GLY A 133 0.56 -3.60 7.38
CA GLY A 133 0.72 -2.19 7.05
C GLY A 133 -0.39 -1.27 7.57
N ILE A 134 -1.50 -1.82 8.09
CA ILE A 134 -2.64 -1.02 8.55
C ILE A 134 -2.28 -0.04 9.68
N ASN A 135 -1.24 -0.34 10.46
CA ASN A 135 -0.77 0.50 11.57
C ASN A 135 -0.27 1.89 11.14
N VAL A 136 0.01 2.08 9.85
CA VAL A 136 0.29 3.41 9.28
C VAL A 136 -0.91 4.35 9.52
N PHE A 137 -2.13 3.82 9.59
CA PHE A 137 -3.38 4.57 9.79
C PHE A 137 -3.86 4.58 11.24
N ARG A 138 -3.01 4.28 12.22
CA ARG A 138 -3.39 4.17 13.64
C ARG A 138 -3.95 5.44 14.29
N LYS A 139 -3.77 6.59 13.65
CA LYS A 139 -4.31 7.88 14.10
C LYS A 139 -5.65 8.22 13.44
N GLU A 140 -6.05 7.47 12.43
CA GLU A 140 -7.33 7.68 11.76
C GLU A 140 -8.48 7.20 12.65
N PRO A 141 -9.68 7.79 12.53
CA PRO A 141 -10.86 7.32 13.24
C PRO A 141 -11.18 5.87 12.87
N VAL A 142 -11.48 5.03 13.88
CA VAL A 142 -11.86 3.61 13.69
C VAL A 142 -12.90 3.42 12.58
N GLY A 143 -13.91 4.29 12.49
CA GLY A 143 -14.95 4.20 11.46
C GLY A 143 -14.39 4.23 10.02
N ILE A 144 -13.39 5.07 9.75
CA ILE A 144 -12.75 5.16 8.42
C ILE A 144 -11.86 3.94 8.16
N VAL A 145 -11.15 3.46 9.19
CA VAL A 145 -10.35 2.22 9.07
C VAL A 145 -11.24 1.00 8.81
N LEU A 146 -12.42 0.93 9.42
CA LEU A 146 -13.38 -0.14 9.17
C LEU A 146 -13.97 -0.10 7.77
N LYS A 147 -14.23 1.10 7.21
CA LYS A 147 -14.58 1.24 5.79
C LYS A 147 -13.49 0.65 4.91
N MET A 148 -12.22 0.96 5.20
CA MET A 148 -11.07 0.42 4.48
C MET A 148 -10.99 -1.11 4.55
N ILE A 149 -11.16 -1.69 5.74
CA ILE A 149 -11.20 -3.15 5.95
C ILE A 149 -12.35 -3.78 5.16
N PHE A 150 -13.52 -3.12 5.11
CA PHE A 150 -14.67 -3.59 4.35
C PHE A 150 -14.39 -3.63 2.84
N VAL A 151 -13.82 -2.55 2.28
CA VAL A 151 -13.40 -2.50 0.87
C VAL A 151 -12.40 -3.61 0.57
N PHE A 152 -11.42 -3.79 1.45
CA PHE A 152 -10.40 -4.81 1.27
C PHE A 152 -10.96 -6.23 1.37
N THR A 153 -11.95 -6.45 2.24
CA THR A 153 -12.69 -7.73 2.33
C THR A 153 -13.36 -8.08 1.01
N TRP A 154 -13.97 -7.10 0.35
CA TRP A 154 -14.52 -7.27 -0.99
C TRP A 154 -13.43 -7.62 -2.03
N ILE A 155 -12.32 -6.88 -2.05
CA ILE A 155 -11.16 -7.15 -2.93
C ILE A 155 -10.60 -8.57 -2.73
N CYS A 156 -10.64 -9.09 -1.51
CA CYS A 156 -10.21 -10.43 -1.15
C CYS A 156 -11.21 -11.54 -1.51
N GLY A 157 -12.29 -11.24 -2.23
CA GLY A 157 -13.16 -12.25 -2.85
C GLY A 157 -14.59 -12.32 -2.29
N LYS A 158 -15.11 -11.26 -1.67
CA LYS A 158 -16.49 -11.21 -1.18
C LYS A 158 -17.41 -10.37 -2.08
N PRO A 159 -17.87 -10.91 -3.23
CA PRO A 159 -18.60 -10.14 -4.23
C PRO A 159 -19.89 -9.49 -3.70
N GLN A 160 -20.53 -10.08 -2.69
CA GLN A 160 -21.75 -9.54 -2.08
C GLN A 160 -21.56 -8.17 -1.39
N TYR A 161 -20.33 -7.77 -1.12
CA TYR A 161 -20.00 -6.49 -0.48
C TYR A 161 -19.65 -5.38 -1.48
N ARG A 162 -19.71 -5.66 -2.78
CA ARG A 162 -19.21 -4.78 -3.83
C ARG A 162 -19.78 -3.36 -3.80
N ASP A 163 -21.10 -3.23 -3.79
CA ASP A 163 -21.74 -1.91 -3.97
C ASP A 163 -21.40 -0.98 -2.80
N LEU A 164 -21.57 -1.47 -1.57
CA LEU A 164 -21.21 -0.73 -0.36
C LEU A 164 -19.70 -0.49 -0.26
N ALA A 165 -18.87 -1.43 -0.73
CA ALA A 165 -17.41 -1.23 -0.77
C ALA A 165 -17.04 -0.10 -1.75
N LEU A 166 -17.71 0.00 -2.89
CA LEU A 166 -17.47 1.08 -3.85
C LEU A 166 -17.93 2.43 -3.30
N GLU A 167 -19.03 2.49 -2.57
CA GLU A 167 -19.46 3.69 -1.84
C GLU A 167 -18.44 4.09 -0.77
N TYR A 168 -18.00 3.15 0.07
CA TYR A 168 -16.98 3.41 1.08
C TYR A 168 -15.65 3.82 0.48
N SER A 169 -15.30 3.32 -0.70
CA SER A 169 -14.08 3.72 -1.43
C SER A 169 -14.08 5.19 -1.81
N GLU A 170 -15.25 5.80 -2.06
CA GLU A 170 -15.36 7.25 -2.35
C GLU A 170 -15.10 8.11 -1.11
N GLU A 171 -15.27 7.54 0.09
CA GLU A 171 -15.07 8.23 1.36
C GLU A 171 -13.67 8.06 1.96
N LEU A 172 -12.83 7.17 1.38
CA LEU A 172 -11.51 6.90 1.92
C LEU A 172 -10.54 8.06 1.64
N PRO A 173 -9.78 8.51 2.65
CA PRO A 173 -8.66 9.43 2.44
C PRO A 173 -7.64 8.88 1.45
N SER A 174 -6.95 9.79 0.79
CA SER A 174 -6.02 9.46 -0.30
C SER A 174 -5.04 8.32 -0.02
N PRO A 175 -4.28 8.39 1.09
CA PRO A 175 -3.33 7.35 1.44
C PRO A 175 -3.99 5.98 1.71
N MET A 176 -5.21 5.97 2.24
CA MET A 176 -5.94 4.74 2.58
C MET A 176 -6.54 4.09 1.34
N PHE A 177 -7.06 4.89 0.40
CA PHE A 177 -7.52 4.41 -0.90
C PHE A 177 -6.39 3.70 -1.64
N ASP A 178 -5.27 4.40 -1.80
CA ASP A 178 -4.08 3.92 -2.51
C ASP A 178 -3.55 2.62 -1.88
N TYR A 179 -3.49 2.57 -0.54
CA TYR A 179 -3.09 1.37 0.20
C TYR A 179 -4.05 0.19 -0.03
N THR A 180 -5.36 0.43 0.02
CA THR A 180 -6.40 -0.62 -0.11
C THR A 180 -6.40 -1.27 -1.49
N PHE A 181 -6.32 -0.44 -2.53
CA PHE A 181 -6.29 -0.92 -3.92
C PHE A 181 -4.87 -1.31 -4.37
N GLY A 182 -3.84 -0.98 -3.59
CA GLY A 182 -2.44 -1.19 -3.94
C GLY A 182 -2.03 -0.40 -5.19
N VAL A 183 -2.53 0.82 -5.33
CA VAL A 183 -2.32 1.73 -6.47
C VAL A 183 -1.79 3.07 -5.99
N SER A 184 -1.34 3.92 -6.92
CA SER A 184 -1.07 5.33 -6.64
C SER A 184 -1.81 6.17 -7.68
N ILE A 185 -2.90 6.81 -7.25
CA ILE A 185 -3.79 7.56 -8.15
C ILE A 185 -4.01 8.98 -7.63
N LYS A 186 -3.99 9.96 -8.54
CA LYS A 186 -4.33 11.33 -8.19
C LYS A 186 -5.80 11.43 -7.77
N GLU A 187 -6.09 12.32 -6.84
CA GLU A 187 -7.46 12.56 -6.36
C GLU A 187 -8.44 12.85 -7.53
N SER A 188 -8.00 13.62 -8.52
CA SER A 188 -8.78 13.95 -9.73
C SER A 188 -9.20 12.72 -10.54
N ASP A 189 -8.43 11.63 -10.48
CA ASP A 189 -8.60 10.47 -11.34
C ASP A 189 -9.36 9.33 -10.63
N ARG A 190 -9.59 9.45 -9.31
CA ARG A 190 -10.27 8.43 -8.50
C ARG A 190 -11.67 8.09 -8.97
N LYS A 191 -12.47 9.11 -9.27
CA LYS A 191 -13.85 8.90 -9.72
C LYS A 191 -13.88 8.11 -11.04
N ALA A 192 -12.95 8.41 -11.95
CA ALA A 192 -12.81 7.69 -13.20
C ALA A 192 -12.37 6.23 -12.97
N PHE A 193 -11.43 6.00 -12.05
CA PHE A 193 -11.04 4.64 -11.64
C PHE A 193 -12.22 3.86 -11.08
N LEU A 194 -12.93 4.38 -10.07
CA LEU A 194 -14.08 3.69 -9.47
C LEU A 194 -15.20 3.42 -10.48
N ASN A 195 -15.41 4.32 -11.44
CA ASN A 195 -16.36 4.06 -12.53
C ASN A 195 -15.91 2.90 -13.43
N ARG A 196 -14.62 2.78 -13.78
CA ARG A 196 -14.11 1.59 -14.51
C ARG A 196 -14.30 0.33 -13.69
N VAL A 197 -14.02 0.41 -12.39
CA VAL A 197 -14.22 -0.72 -11.49
C VAL A 197 -15.68 -1.14 -11.47
N ARG A 198 -16.63 -0.20 -11.35
CA ARG A 198 -18.09 -0.45 -11.42
C ARG A 198 -18.50 -1.19 -12.69
N MET A 199 -18.00 -0.75 -13.85
CA MET A 199 -18.39 -1.29 -15.16
C MET A 199 -17.94 -2.74 -15.38
N ASN A 200 -16.91 -3.22 -14.68
CA ASN A 200 -16.51 -4.63 -14.75
C ASN A 200 -16.68 -5.33 -13.40
N PRO A 201 -17.78 -6.11 -13.21
CA PRO A 201 -18.03 -6.87 -11.99
C PRO A 201 -16.96 -7.90 -11.63
N PHE A 202 -16.20 -8.36 -12.61
CA PHE A 202 -15.30 -9.50 -12.49
C PHE A 202 -13.82 -9.13 -12.40
N ASN A 203 -13.50 -7.83 -12.25
CA ASN A 203 -12.10 -7.40 -12.10
C ASN A 203 -11.41 -8.15 -10.95
N THR A 204 -10.36 -8.87 -11.29
CA THR A 204 -9.39 -9.36 -10.32
C THR A 204 -8.61 -8.19 -9.73
N PHE A 205 -8.03 -8.37 -8.56
CA PHE A 205 -7.17 -7.34 -7.95
C PHE A 205 -5.99 -6.93 -8.83
N GLN A 206 -5.42 -7.86 -9.60
CA GLN A 206 -4.33 -7.54 -10.51
C GLN A 206 -4.82 -6.64 -11.66
N GLU A 207 -6.03 -6.89 -12.17
CA GLU A 207 -6.66 -6.01 -13.16
C GLU A 207 -7.00 -4.63 -12.58
N LEU A 208 -7.42 -4.57 -11.31
CA LEU A 208 -7.60 -3.28 -10.61
C LEU A 208 -6.29 -2.49 -10.58
N LYS A 209 -5.17 -3.13 -10.23
CA LYS A 209 -3.85 -2.47 -10.24
C LYS A 209 -3.44 -2.00 -11.63
N ASN A 210 -3.62 -2.84 -12.64
CA ASN A 210 -3.25 -2.54 -14.01
C ASN A 210 -4.17 -1.49 -14.66
N SER A 211 -5.35 -1.23 -14.08
CA SER A 211 -6.30 -0.23 -14.57
C SER A 211 -5.93 1.22 -14.19
N VAL A 212 -4.87 1.40 -13.41
CA VAL A 212 -4.29 2.72 -13.12
C VAL A 212 -3.18 2.96 -14.15
N PRO A 213 -3.18 4.11 -14.86
CA PRO A 213 -2.06 4.47 -15.73
C PRO A 213 -0.76 4.37 -14.93
N PRO A 214 0.30 3.73 -15.46
CA PRO A 214 1.54 3.56 -14.71
C PRO A 214 1.99 4.93 -14.18
N PRO A 215 2.38 5.05 -12.89
CA PRO A 215 2.90 6.30 -12.38
C PRO A 215 4.11 6.68 -13.23
N THR A 216 4.16 7.91 -13.73
CA THR A 216 5.33 8.51 -14.37
C THR A 216 6.45 8.64 -13.34
N ARG A 217 7.09 7.52 -13.00
CA ARG A 217 8.24 7.48 -12.12
C ARG A 217 9.46 7.88 -12.92
N LEU A 218 9.99 9.07 -12.64
CA LEU A 218 11.37 9.44 -12.94
C LEU A 218 12.30 8.55 -12.10
N VAL A 219 12.85 7.51 -12.73
CA VAL A 219 13.92 6.71 -12.14
C VAL A 219 15.25 7.39 -12.48
N PHE A 220 15.83 8.08 -11.50
CA PHE A 220 17.22 8.54 -11.61
C PHE A 220 18.14 7.35 -11.37
N ARG A 221 18.74 6.81 -12.43
CA ARG A 221 19.88 5.90 -12.29
C ARG A 221 21.14 6.71 -12.57
N ILE A 222 21.85 7.11 -11.52
CA ILE A 222 23.25 7.48 -11.64
C ILE A 222 24.00 6.17 -11.84
N THR A 223 24.17 5.74 -13.09
CA THR A 223 25.18 4.73 -13.40
C THR A 223 26.52 5.42 -13.22
N GLY A 224 27.12 5.21 -12.05
CA GLY A 224 28.51 5.59 -11.81
C GLY A 224 29.37 5.08 -12.96
N GLY A 225 30.14 5.99 -13.54
CA GLY A 225 31.01 5.69 -14.67
C GLY A 225 31.98 4.56 -14.31
N PHE A 226 32.04 3.56 -15.18
CA PHE A 226 33.18 2.67 -15.26
C PHE A 226 33.70 2.67 -16.70
N TYR A 227 34.96 3.08 -16.85
CA TYR A 227 35.75 2.89 -18.06
C TYR A 227 36.54 1.59 -17.88
N GLY A 228 36.36 0.61 -18.77
CA GLY A 228 37.22 -0.57 -18.80
C GLY A 228 36.81 -1.59 -19.86
N PHE A 229 37.72 -1.79 -20.82
CA PHE A 229 37.66 -2.67 -21.98
C PHE A 229 37.06 -4.08 -21.73
N GLY A 230 35.84 -4.32 -22.21
CA GLY A 230 35.44 -5.62 -22.79
C GLY A 230 34.92 -6.75 -21.88
N GLY A 231 34.31 -6.51 -20.72
CA GLY A 231 33.70 -7.56 -19.88
C GLY A 231 32.17 -7.51 -19.82
N SER A 232 31.50 -8.67 -19.76
CA SER A 232 30.04 -8.80 -19.62
C SER A 232 29.53 -8.32 -18.24
N PHE A 233 28.31 -7.77 -18.21
CA PHE A 233 27.66 -7.34 -16.96
C PHE A 233 27.32 -8.52 -16.03
N LEU A 234 27.41 -8.28 -14.72
CA LEU A 234 27.20 -9.30 -13.67
C LEU A 234 25.75 -9.81 -13.52
N THR A 235 24.74 -9.13 -14.09
CA THR A 235 23.34 -9.59 -14.09
C THR A 235 22.56 -9.02 -15.28
N THR A 236 21.70 -9.85 -15.88
CA THR A 236 20.87 -9.54 -17.06
C THR A 236 19.82 -8.46 -16.78
N LEU A 237 19.69 -7.48 -17.69
CA LEU A 237 18.59 -6.52 -17.73
C LEU A 237 17.54 -6.95 -18.76
N SER A 238 16.26 -6.83 -18.44
CA SER A 238 15.14 -7.02 -19.37
C SER A 238 14.55 -5.67 -19.78
N ILE A 239 14.43 -5.40 -21.08
CA ILE A 239 13.73 -4.23 -21.64
C ILE A 239 12.88 -4.67 -22.85
N ASP A 240 11.68 -4.09 -22.92
CA ASP A 240 10.61 -4.32 -23.89
C ASP A 240 10.91 -3.62 -25.25
N GLU A 241 10.64 -4.30 -26.36
CA GLU A 241 11.13 -4.02 -27.73
C GLU A 241 10.44 -2.83 -28.45
N LYS A 242 9.92 -1.85 -27.73
CA LYS A 242 9.21 -0.72 -28.35
C LYS A 242 9.68 0.61 -27.80
N GLU A 243 10.80 1.10 -28.33
CA GLU A 243 10.99 2.49 -28.82
C GLU A 243 12.47 2.78 -29.16
N ARG A 244 12.69 3.51 -30.25
CA ARG A 244 14.02 3.82 -30.83
C ARG A 244 14.63 5.01 -30.11
N THR A 245 15.51 4.77 -29.13
CA THR A 245 16.21 5.85 -28.42
C THR A 245 17.36 6.42 -29.24
N LEU A 246 17.26 7.71 -29.60
CA LEU A 246 18.35 8.50 -30.22
C LEU A 246 19.14 9.25 -29.14
N VAL A 247 20.46 9.26 -29.27
CA VAL A 247 21.41 9.95 -28.37
C VAL A 247 22.27 10.90 -29.21
N TYR A 248 22.57 12.09 -28.69
CA TYR A 248 23.35 13.14 -29.38
C TYR A 248 24.54 13.58 -28.53
N ASP A 249 25.71 13.73 -29.14
CA ASP A 249 26.99 14.09 -28.47
C ASP A 249 27.57 15.44 -28.92
N ASP A 250 26.73 16.38 -29.34
CA ASP A 250 27.09 17.69 -29.92
C ASP A 250 27.69 17.65 -31.34
N GLU A 251 28.09 16.48 -31.84
CA GLU A 251 28.63 16.31 -33.20
C GLU A 251 27.83 15.32 -34.05
N SER A 252 27.15 14.35 -33.44
CA SER A 252 26.52 13.25 -34.17
C SER A 252 25.36 12.61 -33.41
N PHE A 253 24.41 12.06 -34.17
CA PHE A 253 23.32 11.26 -33.63
C PHE A 253 23.71 9.79 -33.62
N TYR A 254 23.27 9.06 -32.60
CA TYR A 254 23.47 7.63 -32.44
C TYR A 254 22.15 6.96 -32.08
N ARG A 255 21.87 5.80 -32.70
CA ARG A 255 20.83 4.89 -32.22
C ARG A 255 21.43 4.00 -31.14
N PHE A 256 20.77 3.96 -29.99
CA PHE A 256 21.14 3.06 -28.91
C PHE A 256 20.43 1.72 -29.10
N HIS A 257 21.20 0.65 -29.26
CA HIS A 257 20.71 -0.70 -29.40
C HIS A 257 21.04 -1.49 -28.14
N SER A 258 20.08 -2.27 -27.67
CA SER A 258 20.25 -3.20 -26.57
C SER A 258 19.52 -4.48 -26.92
N ASP A 259 20.23 -5.60 -26.93
CA ASP A 259 19.67 -6.93 -27.10
C ASP A 259 20.25 -7.91 -26.07
N PHE A 260 19.93 -9.19 -26.21
CA PHE A 260 20.43 -10.24 -25.32
C PHE A 260 21.95 -10.49 -25.43
N THR A 261 22.63 -9.92 -26.43
CA THR A 261 24.08 -10.07 -26.67
C THR A 261 24.90 -8.87 -26.19
N GLY A 262 24.28 -7.73 -25.92
CA GLY A 262 24.93 -6.57 -25.34
C GLY A 262 24.25 -5.25 -25.70
N THR A 263 24.95 -4.16 -25.43
CA THR A 263 24.56 -2.82 -25.90
C THR A 263 25.60 -2.29 -26.86
N TYR A 264 25.15 -1.59 -27.90
CA TYR A 264 26.01 -0.86 -28.81
C TYR A 264 25.31 0.40 -29.32
N THR A 265 26.11 1.38 -29.71
CA THR A 265 25.61 2.59 -30.38
C THR A 265 25.96 2.53 -31.86
N GLN A 266 25.00 2.89 -32.71
CA GLN A 266 25.23 3.02 -34.14
C GLN A 266 25.08 4.49 -34.54
N LYS A 267 26.16 5.07 -35.06
CA LYS A 267 26.14 6.43 -35.59
C LYS A 267 25.14 6.51 -36.76
N VAL A 268 24.23 7.46 -36.68
CA VAL A 268 23.24 7.75 -37.73
C VAL A 268 23.89 8.66 -38.76
N LEU A 269 24.04 8.16 -39.99
CA LEU A 269 24.72 8.87 -41.08
C LEU A 269 23.81 9.92 -41.76
N SER A 270 22.50 9.74 -41.66
CA SER A 270 21.47 10.67 -42.12
C SER A 270 20.16 10.35 -41.40
N LEU A 271 19.46 11.36 -40.89
CA LEU A 271 18.13 11.20 -40.31
C LEU A 271 17.08 11.20 -41.43
N ASP A 272 16.13 10.29 -41.34
CA ASP A 272 14.98 10.17 -42.23
C ASP A 272 14.10 11.42 -42.08
N SER A 273 13.35 11.84 -43.12
CA SER A 273 12.51 13.04 -43.05
C SER A 273 11.40 12.98 -41.99
N GLU A 274 10.95 11.77 -41.61
CA GLU A 274 10.04 11.58 -40.47
C GLU A 274 10.74 11.77 -39.11
N GLU A 275 11.98 11.33 -38.96
CA GLU A 275 12.78 11.50 -37.73
C GLU A 275 13.23 12.97 -37.57
N THR A 276 13.44 13.67 -38.68
CA THR A 276 13.80 15.10 -38.71
C THR A 276 12.66 15.99 -38.23
N ASN A 277 11.40 15.64 -38.50
CA ASN A 277 10.23 16.41 -38.06
C ASN A 277 9.91 16.25 -36.56
N GLN A 278 10.51 15.27 -35.87
CA GLN A 278 10.42 15.13 -34.41
C GLN A 278 11.48 15.97 -33.67
N ILE A 279 12.46 16.51 -34.39
CA ILE A 279 13.49 17.42 -33.88
C ILE A 279 12.99 18.84 -34.13
N LEU A 280 12.15 19.37 -33.24
CA LEU A 280 11.69 20.76 -33.31
C LEU A 280 12.90 21.71 -33.29
N GLU A 281 12.83 22.71 -34.17
CA GLU A 281 13.85 23.68 -34.58
C GLU A 281 14.78 24.18 -33.45
N PHE A 282 16.06 23.80 -33.52
CA PHE A 282 17.14 24.48 -32.79
C PHE A 282 17.62 25.68 -33.63
N PRO A 283 17.70 26.91 -33.09
CA PRO A 283 18.28 28.01 -33.83
C PRO A 283 19.80 27.84 -33.94
N ALA A 284 20.31 27.95 -35.16
CA ALA A 284 21.72 27.90 -35.49
C ALA A 284 22.45 29.20 -35.09
N ASN A 285 22.64 29.46 -33.79
CA ASN A 285 23.74 30.24 -33.18
C ASN A 285 23.39 30.64 -31.73
N PRO A 286 24.16 30.26 -30.70
CA PRO A 286 23.97 30.78 -29.34
C PRO A 286 24.83 32.04 -29.17
N GLY A 287 24.42 33.14 -29.79
CA GLY A 287 24.85 34.47 -29.38
C GLY A 287 24.01 34.90 -28.19
N LYS A 288 24.69 35.28 -27.09
CA LYS A 288 24.14 35.88 -25.86
C LYS A 288 22.80 36.59 -26.08
N ASP A 289 21.73 36.01 -25.55
CA ASP A 289 20.79 36.64 -24.62
C ASP A 289 19.52 35.80 -24.48
N THR A 290 18.95 35.88 -23.30
CA THR A 290 17.78 35.19 -22.73
C THR A 290 16.64 34.89 -23.71
N ILE A 291 16.21 33.63 -23.78
CA ILE A 291 14.88 33.25 -24.29
C ILE A 291 14.03 32.78 -23.10
N THR A 292 12.98 33.55 -22.81
CA THR A 292 11.91 33.16 -21.89
C THR A 292 10.91 32.32 -22.67
N ILE A 293 10.70 31.07 -22.27
CA ILE A 293 9.58 30.26 -22.74
C ILE A 293 8.49 30.36 -21.68
N GLU A 294 7.44 31.13 -21.97
CA GLU A 294 6.19 31.13 -21.22
C GLU A 294 5.36 29.92 -21.62
N GLY A 295 5.06 29.06 -20.64
CA GLY A 295 4.29 27.84 -20.82
C GLY A 295 3.94 27.20 -19.48
N ILE A 296 3.05 27.87 -18.74
CA ILE A 296 2.17 27.38 -17.65
C ILE A 296 2.81 26.34 -16.72
N THR A 297 3.49 26.85 -15.70
CA THR A 297 3.77 26.17 -14.44
C THR A 297 2.68 26.53 -13.44
N GLU A 298 2.00 25.54 -12.85
CA GLU A 298 1.40 25.75 -11.52
C GLU A 298 1.78 24.60 -10.57
N ASN A 299 2.57 25.00 -9.57
CA ASN A 299 2.88 24.32 -8.31
C ASN A 299 3.86 23.14 -8.33
N PHE A 300 5.13 23.45 -8.65
CA PHE A 300 6.28 22.83 -7.98
C PHE A 300 6.96 23.87 -7.08
N PRO A 301 7.34 23.54 -5.82
CA PRO A 301 8.17 24.43 -5.03
C PRO A 301 9.48 24.64 -5.79
N SER A 302 9.83 25.90 -5.99
CA SER A 302 11.01 26.38 -6.68
C SER A 302 12.28 25.80 -6.08
N PHE A 303 12.75 24.67 -6.62
CA PHE A 303 14.10 24.21 -6.36
C PHE A 303 15.06 25.16 -7.08
N PRO A 304 15.95 25.90 -6.38
CA PRO A 304 16.81 26.87 -7.04
C PRO A 304 17.77 26.14 -7.96
N ARG A 305 17.68 26.38 -9.27
CA ARG A 305 18.57 25.81 -10.30
C ARG A 305 20.05 26.05 -9.98
N GLU A 306 20.35 27.14 -9.28
CA GLU A 306 21.70 27.48 -8.81
C GLU A 306 22.25 26.46 -7.81
N ASN A 307 21.41 25.84 -6.97
CA ASN A 307 21.87 24.85 -5.99
C ASN A 307 22.29 23.54 -6.67
N LEU A 308 21.67 23.15 -7.78
CA LEU A 308 22.06 21.93 -8.52
C LEU A 308 23.43 22.09 -9.21
N LYS A 309 23.71 23.27 -9.79
CA LYS A 309 25.03 23.56 -10.36
C LYS A 309 26.12 23.60 -9.30
N LYS A 310 25.82 24.20 -8.14
CA LYS A 310 26.79 24.42 -7.05
C LYS A 310 27.10 23.15 -6.25
N VAL A 311 26.13 22.25 -6.08
CA VAL A 311 26.30 20.99 -5.33
C VAL A 311 26.96 19.89 -6.17
N TYR A 312 26.73 19.86 -7.49
CA TYR A 312 27.16 18.75 -8.35
C TYR A 312 28.17 19.15 -9.45
N GLY A 313 28.62 20.41 -9.50
CA GLY A 313 29.61 20.86 -10.49
C GLY A 313 29.10 20.86 -11.94
N LEU A 314 27.79 20.97 -12.14
CA LEU A 314 27.15 20.82 -13.45
C LEU A 314 27.33 22.09 -14.31
N ARG A 315 27.87 21.94 -15.52
CA ARG A 315 28.01 23.04 -16.48
C ARG A 315 26.68 23.43 -17.16
N SER A 316 25.82 22.44 -17.44
CA SER A 316 24.54 22.64 -18.14
C SER A 316 23.45 21.70 -17.60
N VAL A 317 22.17 22.08 -17.74
CA VAL A 317 20.99 21.27 -17.38
C VAL A 317 19.96 21.48 -18.48
N TYR A 318 19.53 20.42 -19.17
CA TYR A 318 18.57 20.50 -20.29
C TYR A 318 17.31 19.68 -20.03
N PHE A 319 16.15 20.27 -20.27
CA PHE A 319 14.86 19.60 -20.19
C PHE A 319 14.38 19.26 -21.59
N ILE A 320 14.04 18.00 -21.85
CA ILE A 320 13.42 17.59 -23.11
C ILE A 320 12.05 16.99 -22.80
N THR A 321 11.01 17.51 -23.44
CA THR A 321 9.64 17.06 -23.22
C THR A 321 9.02 16.56 -24.52
N PRO A 322 9.02 15.25 -24.80
CA PRO A 322 8.12 14.70 -25.81
C PRO A 322 6.64 14.73 -25.37
N ALA A 323 5.74 14.78 -26.35
CA ALA A 323 4.29 14.82 -26.15
C ALA A 323 3.70 13.57 -25.46
N SER A 324 4.51 12.56 -25.17
CA SER A 324 4.10 11.34 -24.46
C SER A 324 5.00 10.97 -23.27
N PHE A 325 6.12 11.64 -23.03
CA PHE A 325 6.97 11.46 -21.85
C PHE A 325 7.79 12.73 -21.62
N ASN A 326 8.07 13.14 -20.38
CA ASN A 326 9.00 14.25 -20.11
C ASN A 326 10.31 13.67 -19.55
N VAL A 327 11.43 13.85 -20.27
CA VAL A 327 12.77 13.36 -19.89
C VAL A 327 13.70 14.56 -19.66
N LEU A 328 14.14 14.74 -18.41
CA LEU A 328 15.21 15.68 -18.10
C LEU A 328 16.57 14.99 -18.30
N MET A 329 17.37 15.48 -19.24
CA MET A 329 18.76 15.06 -19.42
C MET A 329 19.71 16.09 -18.81
N ILE A 330 20.40 15.70 -17.74
CA ILE A 330 21.50 16.50 -17.18
C ILE A 330 22.80 15.90 -17.70
N GLY A 331 23.40 16.58 -18.68
CA GLY A 331 24.77 16.31 -19.10
C GLY A 331 25.76 16.91 -18.10
N ILE A 332 26.66 16.08 -17.57
CA ILE A 332 27.89 16.57 -16.92
C ILE A 332 28.96 16.61 -18.00
N ALA A 333 29.49 17.79 -18.29
CA ALA A 333 30.71 17.97 -19.07
C ALA A 333 31.87 18.28 -18.13
#